data_AF-A0A0B8NXT2-F1
#
_entry.id   AF-A0A0B8NXT2-F1
#
_cell.length_a   1.000
_cell.length_b   1.000
_cell.length_c   1.000
_cell.angle_alpha   90.00
_cell.angle_beta   90.00
_cell.angle_gamma   90.00
#
_symmetry.space_group_name_H-M   'P 1'
#
loop_
_entity.id
_entity.type
_entity.pdbx_description
1 polymer ?
#
loop_
_entity_poly.entity_id
_entity_poly.type
_entity_poly.pdbx_seq_one_letter_code
_entity_poly.pdbx_strand_id
1 'polypeptide(L)' 'MTQQILVALQTLLGSDDVAVTIDATHYCVKSRGVMDATSETTTTALGGIFKSNAATRHEFLHGLR' A
#
# COMPACT_ATOMS: atom_id res chain seq x y z
N MET A 1 8.44 -2.75 3.09
CA MET A 1 8.01 -3.79 2.14
C MET A 1 7.25 -3.19 0.94
N THR A 2 6.21 -2.40 1.16
CA THR A 2 5.34 -1.82 0.11
C THR A 2 6.09 -1.11 -1.02
N GLN A 3 7.12 -0.33 -0.68
CA GLN A 3 7.97 0.36 -1.67
C GLN A 3 8.77 -0.61 -2.57
N GLN A 4 9.24 -1.73 -2.02
CA GLN A 4 10.01 -2.71 -2.80
C GLN A 4 9.12 -3.41 -3.83
N ILE A 5 7.86 -3.70 -3.46
CA ILE A 5 6.87 -4.25 -4.39
C ILE A 5 6.57 -3.26 -5.51
N LEU A 6 6.36 -1.98 -5.17
CA LEU A 6 6.16 -0.92 -6.16
C LEU A 6 7.30 -0.91 -7.20
N VAL A 7 8.55 -0.79 -6.73
CA VAL A 7 9.73 -0.70 -7.61
C VAL A 7 9.91 -1.97 -8.46
N ALA A 8 9.69 -3.15 -7.87
CA ALA A 8 9.76 -4.41 -8.61
C ALA A 8 8.72 -4.47 -9.73
N LEU A 9 7.47 -4.09 -9.46
CA LEU A 9 6.41 -4.05 -10.47
C LEU A 9 6.70 -3.03 -11.56
N GLN A 10 7.16 -1.82 -11.19
CA GLN A 10 7.53 -0.79 -12.17
C GLN A 10 8.63 -1.30 -13.12
N THR A 11 9.62 -2.00 -12.57
CA THR A 11 10.73 -2.56 -13.33
C THR A 11 10.27 -3.68 -14.27
N LEU A 12 9.46 -4.62 -13.78
CA LEU A 12 9.00 -5.78 -14.56
C LEU A 12 7.98 -5.41 -15.64
N LEU A 13 7.14 -4.40 -15.38
CA LEU A 13 6.10 -3.96 -16.30
C LEU A 13 6.58 -2.85 -17.26
N GLY A 14 7.74 -2.24 -16.98
CA GLY A 14 8.27 -1.13 -17.78
C GLY A 14 7.42 0.14 -17.70
N SER A 15 6.73 0.35 -16.58
CA SER A 15 5.83 1.50 -16.37
C SER A 15 5.96 2.04 -14.96
N ASP A 16 6.01 3.36 -14.83
CA ASP A 16 5.98 4.03 -13.53
C ASP A 16 4.57 4.07 -12.92
N ASP A 17 3.54 3.82 -13.72
CA ASP A 17 2.12 3.90 -13.36
C ASP A 17 1.67 2.67 -12.58
N VAL A 18 2.11 2.58 -11.33
CA VAL A 18 1.79 1.47 -10.42
C VAL A 18 1.35 2.02 -9.07
N ALA A 19 0.36 1.37 -8.45
CA ALA A 19 -0.04 1.63 -7.08
C ALA A 19 -0.11 0.34 -6.29
N VAL A 20 0.34 0.36 -5.03
CA VAL A 20 0.35 -0.79 -4.12
C VAL A 20 -0.21 -0.35 -2.77
N THR A 21 -1.24 -1.04 -2.28
CA THR A 21 -1.72 -0.94 -0.89
C THR A 21 -1.61 -2.31 -0.22
N ILE A 22 -1.19 -2.34 1.03
CA ILE A 22 -1.12 -3.54 1.87
C ILE A 22 -1.84 -3.26 3.18
N ASP A 23 -2.84 -4.07 3.49
CA ASP A 23 -3.49 -4.15 4.80
C ASP A 23 -2.96 -5.38 5.54
N ALA A 24 -2.43 -5.17 6.75
CA ALA A 24 -1.84 -6.26 7.52
C ALA A 24 -2.07 -6.12 9.03
N THR A 25 -2.31 -7.26 9.68
CA THR A 25 -2.27 -7.39 11.13
C THR A 25 -0.85 -7.75 11.59
N HIS A 26 -0.26 -6.93 12.46
CA HIS A 26 1.05 -7.21 13.03
C HIS A 26 0.91 -8.05 14.31
N TYR A 27 1.25 -9.35 14.26
CA TYR A 27 1.15 -10.22 15.44
C TYR A 27 2.07 -9.81 16.60
N CYS A 28 3.18 -9.13 16.31
CA CYS A 28 4.00 -8.52 17.35
C CYS A 28 3.28 -7.43 18.15
N VAL A 29 2.22 -6.84 17.59
CA VAL A 29 1.35 -5.83 18.22
C VAL A 29 0.10 -6.50 18.82
N LYS A 30 -0.44 -7.51 18.12
CA LYS A 30 -1.68 -8.19 18.49
C LYS A 30 -1.55 -9.18 19.64
N SER A 31 -0.51 -10.00 19.66
CA SER A 31 -0.38 -11.12 20.61
C SER A 31 0.78 -10.96 21.59
N ARG A 32 1.57 -9.89 21.44
CA ARG A 32 2.72 -9.56 22.29
C ARG A 32 2.78 -8.05 22.47
N GLY A 33 3.56 -7.58 23.44
CA GLY A 33 3.75 -6.14 23.67
C GLY A 33 2.45 -5.42 24.07
N VAL A 34 1.99 -4.49 23.23
CA VAL A 34 0.78 -3.68 23.46
C VAL A 34 -0.52 -4.50 23.43
N MET A 35 -0.50 -5.69 22.80
CA MET A 35 -1.60 -6.67 22.77
C MET A 35 -2.95 -6.09 22.30
N ASP A 36 -2.93 -5.26 21.25
CA ASP A 36 -4.15 -4.74 20.64
C ASP A 36 -4.73 -5.76 19.65
N ALA A 37 -5.84 -6.40 20.06
CA ALA A 37 -6.53 -7.43 19.30
C ALA A 37 -7.13 -6.95 17.97
N THR A 38 -7.35 -5.64 17.84
CA THR A 38 -8.14 -5.00 16.78
C THR A 38 -7.32 -4.13 15.83
N SER A 39 -6.08 -3.79 16.21
CA SER A 39 -5.22 -2.96 15.37
C SER A 39 -4.85 -3.62 14.04
N GLU A 40 -4.87 -2.82 12.98
CA GLU A 40 -4.37 -3.13 11.65
C GLU A 40 -3.49 -1.98 11.15
N THR A 41 -2.61 -2.28 10.21
CA THR A 41 -1.75 -1.27 9.58
C THR A 41 -1.90 -1.34 8.08
N THR A 42 -2.37 -0.23 7.51
CA THR A 42 -2.43 -0.01 6.07
C THR A 42 -1.19 0.76 5.62
N THR A 43 -0.56 0.31 4.55
CA THR A 43 0.55 1.04 3.91
C THR A 43 0.32 1.14 2.42
N THR A 44 0.60 2.32 1.84
CA THR A 44 0.39 2.57 0.41
C THR A 44 1.64 3.17 -0.21
N ALA A 45 1.99 2.72 -1.42
CA ALA A 45 3.03 3.28 -2.26
C ALA A 45 2.46 3.56 -3.67
N LEU A 46 2.59 4.79 -4.13
CA LEU A 46 2.03 5.27 -5.40
C LEU A 46 3.15 5.73 -6.34
N GLY A 47 3.11 5.31 -7.59
CA GLY A 47 4.00 5.69 -8.68
C GLY A 47 3.25 6.32 -9.85
N GLY A 48 3.97 7.06 -10.70
CA GLY A 48 3.43 7.60 -11.95
C GLY A 48 2.15 8.41 -11.76
N ILE A 49 1.15 8.17 -12.62
CA ILE A 49 -0.17 8.82 -12.60
C ILE A 49 -0.91 8.63 -11.27
N PHE A 50 -0.71 7.51 -10.57
CA PHE A 50 -1.35 7.29 -9.26
C PHE A 50 -0.80 8.23 -8.19
N LYS A 51 0.41 8.77 -8.36
CA LYS A 51 1.00 9.77 -7.47
C LYS A 51 0.77 11.20 -7.95
N SER A 52 0.85 11.46 -9.26
CA SER A 52 0.78 12.81 -9.80
C SER A 52 -0.65 13.31 -10.03
N ASN A 53 -1.59 12.42 -10.40
CA ASN A 53 -2.97 12.79 -10.69
C ASN A 53 -3.87 12.52 -9.47
N ALA A 54 -4.47 13.59 -8.92
CA ALA A 54 -5.36 13.49 -7.77
C ALA A 54 -6.64 12.70 -8.06
N ALA A 55 -7.20 12.79 -9.27
CA ALA A 55 -8.41 12.07 -9.65
C ALA A 55 -8.14 10.56 -9.73
N THR A 56 -7.07 10.15 -10.43
CA THR A 56 -6.66 8.74 -10.52
C THR A 56 -6.28 8.17 -9.17
N ARG A 57 -5.58 8.94 -8.33
CA ARG A 57 -5.30 8.55 -6.95
C ARG A 57 -6.59 8.32 -6.17
N HIS A 58 -7.54 9.24 -6.27
CA HIS A 58 -8.80 9.14 -5.55
C HIS A 58 -9.63 7.94 -6.02
N GLU A 59 -9.72 7.71 -7.32
CA GLU A 59 -10.39 6.55 -7.91
C GLU A 59 -9.80 5.23 -7.41
N PHE A 60 -8.46 5.13 -7.40
CA PHE A 60 -7.77 3.96 -6.86
C PHE A 60 -8.06 3.76 -5.38
N LEU A 61 -7.89 4.80 -4.55
CA LEU A 61 -8.08 4.69 -3.10
C LEU A 61 -9.54 4.46 -2.70
N HIS A 62 -10.49 5.00 -3.45
CA HIS A 62 -11.92 4.79 -3.22
C HIS A 62 -12.36 3.36 -3.57
N GLY A 63 -11.66 2.69 -4.49
CA GLY A 63 -11.89 1.28 -4.79
C GLY A 63 -11.32 0.31 -3.75
N LEU A 64 -10.51 0.81 -2.80
CA LEU A 64 -10.01 0.02 -1.68
C LEU A 64 -11.07 -0.02 -0.58
N ARG A 65 -11.08 -1.13 0.16
CA ARG A 65 -12.13 -1.48 1.12
C ARG A 65 -12.10 -0.61 2.39
#